data_AF-A6EUD6-F1
#
_entry.id   AF-A6EUD6-F1
#
_cell.length_a   1.000
_cell.length_b   1.000
_cell.length_c   1.000
_cell.angle_alpha   90.00
_cell.angle_beta   90.00
_cell.angle_gamma   90.00
#
_symmetry.space_group_name_H-M   'P 1'
#
loop_
_entity.id
_entity.type
_entity.pdbx_description
1 polymer ?
#
loop_
_entity_poly.entity_id
_entity_poly.type
_entity_poly.pdbx_seq_one_letter_code
_entity_poly.pdbx_strand_id
1 'polypeptide(L)' 'ISKIGNQKLRNLLFMCSFNACKYNQACKALYDRLVAKGKSKKLALIAVCNKLLKQAFAIAKSGLTYDNNYRSTLVKN' A
#
# COMPACT_ATOMS: atom_id res chain seq x y z
N ILE A 1 2.11 3.49 -9.53
CA ILE A 1 3.58 3.22 -9.58
C ILE A 1 4.09 3.72 -10.91
N SER A 2 5.05 4.67 -10.88
CA SER A 2 5.63 5.23 -12.10
C SER A 2 6.31 4.16 -12.95
N LYS A 3 6.24 4.30 -14.28
CA LYS A 3 6.97 3.44 -15.23
C LYS A 3 8.48 3.73 -15.25
N ILE A 4 8.89 4.88 -14.69
CA ILE A 4 10.28 5.38 -14.68
C ILE A 4 11.14 4.68 -13.60
N GLY A 5 10.52 4.09 -12.57
CA GLY A 5 11.24 3.40 -11.49
C GLY A 5 11.80 2.03 -11.89
N ASN A 6 12.72 1.49 -11.08
CA ASN A 6 13.37 0.20 -11.33
C ASN A 6 12.35 -0.94 -11.53
N GLN A 7 12.43 -1.60 -12.69
CA GLN A 7 11.50 -2.65 -13.10
C GLN A 7 11.51 -3.86 -12.14
N LYS A 8 12.68 -4.26 -11.61
CA LYS A 8 12.79 -5.38 -10.66
C LYS A 8 12.04 -5.08 -9.36
N LEU A 9 12.24 -3.88 -8.82
CA LEU A 9 11.55 -3.46 -7.58
C LEU A 9 10.04 -3.39 -7.78
N ARG A 10 9.58 -2.90 -8.93
CA ARG A 10 8.16 -2.86 -9.26
C ARG A 10 7.52 -4.25 -9.32
N ASN A 11 8.21 -5.21 -9.94
CA ASN A 11 7.73 -6.58 -10.04
C ASN A 11 7.70 -7.25 -8.66
N LEU A 12 8.74 -7.07 -7.85
CA LEU A 12 8.79 -7.58 -6.49
C LEU A 12 7.64 -7.03 -5.64
N LEU A 13 7.45 -5.70 -5.66
CA LEU A 13 6.39 -5.06 -4.89
C LEU A 13 4.98 -5.47 -5.36
N PHE A 14 4.83 -5.73 -6.66
CA PHE A 14 3.60 -6.31 -7.20
C PHE A 14 3.34 -7.70 -6.61
N MET A 15 4.36 -8.57 -6.52
CA MET A 15 4.22 -9.87 -5.85
C MET A 15 3.90 -9.74 -4.34
N CYS A 16 4.52 -8.78 -3.65
CA CYS A 16 4.22 -8.49 -2.25
C CYS A 16 2.76 -8.07 -2.03
N SER A 17 2.15 -7.39 -3.00
CA SER A 17 0.77 -6.90 -2.87
C SER A 17 -0.27 -8.03 -2.76
N PHE A 18 -0.02 -9.19 -3.35
CA PHE A 18 -0.91 -10.36 -3.22
C PHE A 18 -0.93 -10.90 -1.78
N ASN A 19 0.26 -11.06 -1.17
CA ASN A 19 0.36 -11.46 0.23
C ASN A 19 -0.21 -10.40 1.17
N ALA A 20 0.04 -9.11 0.89
CA ALA A 20 -0.53 -8.02 1.68
C ALA A 20 -2.06 -8.00 1.64
N CYS A 21 -2.70 -8.34 0.53
CA CYS A 21 -4.17 -8.46 0.46
C CYS A 21 -4.72 -9.61 1.32
N LYS A 22 -3.90 -10.65 1.59
CA LYS A 22 -4.31 -11.79 2.41
C LYS A 22 -4.14 -11.52 3.91
N TYR A 23 -3.01 -10.97 4.32
CA TYR A 23 -2.64 -10.82 5.73
C TYR A 23 -2.95 -9.43 6.32
N ASN A 24 -3.01 -8.38 5.51
CA ASN A 24 -3.27 -7.03 5.99
C ASN A 24 -4.72 -6.62 5.67
N GLN A 25 -5.58 -6.53 6.71
CA GLN A 25 -6.99 -6.17 6.51
C GLN A 25 -7.14 -4.79 5.83
N ALA A 26 -6.26 -3.83 6.12
CA ALA A 26 -6.33 -2.49 5.54
C ALA A 26 -5.94 -2.46 4.04
N CYS A 27 -5.16 -3.44 3.57
CA CYS A 27 -4.88 -3.63 2.15
C CYS A 27 -6.02 -4.39 1.46
N LYS A 28 -6.58 -5.42 2.11
CA LYS A 28 -7.77 -6.15 1.62
C LYS A 28 -8.96 -5.21 1.42
N ALA A 29 -9.29 -4.41 2.43
CA ALA A 29 -10.38 -3.44 2.36
C ALA A 29 -10.17 -2.38 1.26
N LEU A 30 -8.92 -2.01 0.96
CA LEU A 30 -8.62 -1.11 -0.16
C LEU A 30 -8.88 -1.80 -1.50
N TYR A 31 -8.40 -3.03 -1.66
CA TYR A 31 -8.59 -3.82 -2.87
C TYR A 31 -10.08 -4.08 -3.14
N ASP A 32 -10.81 -4.61 -2.15
CA ASP A 32 -12.23 -4.96 -2.27
C ASP A 32 -13.07 -3.72 -2.63
N ARG A 33 -12.81 -2.58 -1.99
CA ARG A 33 -13.48 -1.30 -2.30
C ARG A 33 -13.22 -0.83 -3.74
N LEU A 34 -12.02 -1.02 -4.29
CA LEU A 34 -11.71 -0.62 -5.66
C LEU A 34 -12.36 -1.56 -6.68
N VAL A 35 -12.36 -2.86 -6.39
CA VAL A 35 -13.03 -3.86 -7.22
C VAL A 35 -14.55 -3.66 -7.21
N ALA A 36 -15.14 -3.39 -6.04
CA ALA A 36 -16.57 -3.06 -5.91
C ALA A 36 -16.97 -1.80 -6.71
N LYS A 37 -16.04 -0.85 -6.88
CA LYS A 37 -16.21 0.33 -7.75
C LYS A 37 -16.04 0.01 -9.26
N GLY A 38 -15.94 -1.25 -9.65
CA GLY A 38 -15.78 -1.68 -11.04
C GLY A 38 -14.38 -1.43 -11.61
N LYS A 39 -13.36 -1.14 -10.78
CA LYS A 39 -11.99 -0.96 -11.29
C LYS A 39 -11.34 -2.30 -11.60
N SER A 40 -10.44 -2.31 -12.57
CA SER A 40 -9.70 -3.52 -12.92
C SER A 40 -8.87 -4.04 -11.74
N LYS A 41 -8.81 -5.36 -11.57
CA LYS A 41 -8.06 -6.03 -10.49
C LYS A 41 -6.58 -5.58 -10.46
N LYS A 42 -5.99 -5.38 -11.64
CA LYS A 42 -4.61 -4.88 -11.79
C LYS A 42 -4.45 -3.47 -11.21
N LEU A 43 -5.41 -2.57 -11.45
CA LEU A 43 -5.38 -1.21 -10.89
C LEU A 43 -5.53 -1.26 -9.36
N ALA A 44 -6.41 -2.12 -8.86
CA ALA A 44 -6.60 -2.31 -7.42
C ALA A 44 -5.31 -2.81 -6.73
N LEU A 45 -4.60 -3.76 -7.33
CA LEU A 45 -3.29 -4.22 -6.83
C LEU A 45 -2.24 -3.11 -6.87
N ILE A 46 -2.17 -2.32 -7.94
CA ILE A 46 -1.24 -1.18 -8.03
C ILE A 46 -1.53 -0.15 -6.91
N ALA A 47 -2.80 0.06 -6.54
CA ALA A 47 -3.17 0.91 -5.43
C ALA A 47 -2.68 0.36 -4.08
N VAL A 48 -2.78 -0.96 -3.87
CA VAL A 48 -2.21 -1.65 -2.70
C VAL A 48 -0.68 -1.50 -2.67
N CYS A 49 0.02 -1.70 -3.78
CA CYS A 49 1.47 -1.46 -3.85
C CYS A 49 1.82 -0.02 -3.44
N ASN A 50 1.05 0.97 -3.90
CA ASN A 50 1.27 2.37 -3.57
C ASN A 50 1.06 2.64 -2.08
N LYS A 51 0.08 1.97 -1.46
CA LYS A 51 -0.16 2.04 -0.01
C LYS A 51 1.04 1.49 0.77
N LEU A 52 1.57 0.33 0.39
CA LEU A 52 2.73 -0.28 1.03
C LEU A 52 3.98 0.61 0.92
N LEU A 53 4.24 1.18 -0.26
CA LEU A 53 5.35 2.12 -0.48
C LEU A 53 5.26 3.33 0.44
N LYS A 54 4.07 3.93 0.55
CA LYS A 54 3.86 5.08 1.43
C LYS A 54 4.04 4.72 2.90
N GLN A 55 3.60 3.53 3.32
CA GLN A 55 3.81 3.05 4.68
C GLN A 55 5.30 2.84 4.98
N ALA A 56 6.03 2.17 4.08
CA ALA A 56 7.47 1.97 4.23
C ALA A 56 8.23 3.30 4.33
N PHE A 57 7.88 4.27 3.48
CA PHE A 57 8.49 5.61 3.53
C PHE A 57 8.13 6.38 4.80
N ALA A 58 6.89 6.27 5.28
CA ALA A 58 6.45 6.91 6.52
C ALA A 58 7.19 6.35 7.75
N ILE A 59 7.38 5.03 7.82
CA ILE A 59 8.17 4.36 8.86
C ILE A 59 9.62 4.84 8.81
N ALA A 60 10.24 4.78 7.62
CA ALA A 60 11.63 5.19 7.44
C ALA A 60 11.86 6.67 7.82
N LYS A 61 10.89 7.55 7.54
CA LYS A 61 10.98 8.97 7.88
C LYS A 61 10.72 9.27 9.36
N SER A 62 9.77 8.57 9.97
CA SER A 62 9.37 8.81 11.38
C SER A 62 10.29 8.14 12.38
N GLY A 63 11.00 7.07 12.00
CA GLY A 63 11.80 6.24 12.91
C GLY A 63 10.94 5.40 13.87
N LEU A 64 9.61 5.46 13.76
CA LEU A 64 8.69 4.71 14.59
C LEU A 64 8.48 3.30 14.03
N THR A 65 8.30 2.32 14.90
CA THR A 65 7.97 0.95 14.50
C THR A 65 6.60 0.90 13.83
N TYR A 66 6.41 -0.04 12.90
CA TYR A 66 5.12 -0.24 12.25
C TYR A 66 4.05 -0.66 13.27
N ASP A 67 2.97 0.11 13.33
CA ASP A 67 1.75 -0.22 14.08
C ASP A 67 0.56 -0.28 13.12
N ASN A 68 -0.19 -1.37 13.17
CA ASN A 68 -1.38 -1.59 12.35
C ASN A 68 -2.50 -0.59 12.68
N ASN A 69 -2.60 -0.22 13.96
CA ASN A 69 -3.61 0.68 14.49
C ASN A 69 -3.13 2.14 14.57
N TYR A 70 -1.98 2.45 13.98
CA TYR A 70 -1.42 3.79 14.01
C TYR A 70 -2.40 4.81 13.42
N ARG A 71 -2.80 5.79 14.24
CA ARG A 71 -3.65 6.91 13.84
C ARG A 71 -2.79 8.16 13.79
N SER A 72 -2.70 8.79 12.62
CA SER A 72 -2.01 10.08 12.51
C SER A 72 -2.74 11.11 13.35
N THR A 73 -2.11 11.64 14.39
CA THR A 73 -2.58 12.82 15.08
C THR A 73 -2.36 14.03 14.17
N LEU A 74 -3.45 14.69 13.78
CA LEU A 74 -3.36 15.93 13.02
C LEU A 74 -2.73 16.98 13.95
N VAL A 75 -1.48 17.37 13.66
CA VAL A 75 -0.83 18.47 14.38
C VAL A 75 -1.65 19.71 14.06
N LYS A 76 -2.45 20.17 15.03
CA LYS A 76 -3.08 21.49 14.96
C LYS A 76 -1.95 22.51 15.10
N ASN A 77 -1.62 23.17 14.00
CA ASN A 77 -0.86 24.42 14.05
C ASN A 77 -1.74 25.53 14.60
#